data_AF-X1IF22-F1
#
_entry.id   AF-X1IF22-F1
#
_cell.length_a   1.000
_cell.length_b   1.000
_cell.length_c   1.000
_cell.angle_alpha   90.00
_cell.angle_beta   90.00
_cell.angle_gamma   90.00
#
_symmetry.space_group_name_H-M   'P 1'
#
loop_
_entity.id
_entity.type
_entity.pdbx_description
1 polymer ?
#
loop_
_entity_poly.entity_id
_entity_poly.type
_entity_poly.pdbx_seq_one_letter_code
_entity_poly.pdbx_strand_id
1 'polypeptide(L)'
;TDLTDSWVVHVIEFKADAIDATITLTSDGILASGDELFFDFFELERVDGDYVMNWDEGKVIFAEGNAPALNAPVTVRYTYTPKKTLTDVEFSQSGATDYVLGTYDGHGLVTGTVITVSGCTKAYANAVWRITVVDANTFTLDTASWTSFTGADVTGDVVVVEVTHDVITGGDIGDEDYIDNVALVGTISGKAKAVICMVTNALADTGFSISTAPRDEAVPVIIFTGHYAAGDPNTEPWEIRYPRG
;
A
#
# COMPACT_ATOMS: atom_id res chain seq x y z
N THR A 1 -6.26 10.54 16.70
CA THR A 1 -6.55 9.71 17.88
C THR A 1 -5.28 8.94 18.16
N ASP A 2 -4.73 9.11 19.36
CA ASP A 2 -3.47 8.49 19.76
C ASP A 2 -3.48 6.98 19.47
N LEU A 3 -2.43 6.51 18.81
CA LEU A 3 -2.12 5.09 18.72
C LEU A 3 -1.92 4.63 20.17
N THR A 4 -2.82 3.79 20.67
CA THR A 4 -2.69 3.23 22.01
C THR A 4 -1.49 2.29 22.01
N ASP A 5 -0.37 2.76 22.52
CA ASP A 5 0.87 2.01 22.65
C ASP A 5 0.67 0.75 23.50
N SER A 6 0.44 -0.40 22.87
CA SER A 6 0.63 -1.70 23.51
C SER A 6 2.11 -2.05 23.40
N TRP A 7 2.91 -1.58 24.34
CA TRP A 7 4.30 -2.01 24.49
C TRP A 7 4.33 -3.48 24.91
N VAL A 8 4.66 -4.39 23.99
CA VAL A 8 5.01 -5.77 24.36
C VAL A 8 6.51 -5.82 24.59
N VAL A 9 6.90 -6.06 25.84
CA VAL A 9 8.31 -6.22 26.22
C VAL A 9 8.69 -7.68 26.08
N HIS A 10 9.60 -7.98 25.16
CA HIS A 10 10.26 -9.28 25.09
C HIS A 10 11.65 -9.19 25.72
N VAL A 11 11.95 -10.11 26.65
CA VAL A 11 13.26 -10.19 27.29
C VAL A 11 14.22 -10.88 26.33
N ILE A 12 15.22 -10.14 25.85
CA ILE A 12 16.31 -10.69 25.05
C ILE A 12 17.46 -11.03 26.00
N GLU A 13 17.78 -12.32 26.15
CA GLU A 13 18.95 -12.76 26.91
C GLU A 13 20.16 -12.84 25.97
N PHE A 14 21.16 -12.00 26.25
CA PHE A 14 22.46 -12.07 25.58
C PHE A 14 23.40 -12.93 26.41
N LYS A 15 23.97 -13.97 25.79
CA LYS A 15 25.06 -14.76 26.38
C LYS A 15 26.27 -14.66 25.46
N ALA A 16 27.29 -13.96 25.95
CA ALA A 16 28.58 -13.86 25.29
C ALA A 16 29.62 -14.62 26.11
N ASP A 17 30.45 -15.40 25.44
CA ASP A 17 31.74 -15.86 25.96
C ASP A 17 32.89 -15.13 25.26
N ALA A 18 34.13 -15.50 25.56
CA ALA A 18 35.32 -14.82 25.02
C ALA A 18 35.53 -15.04 23.51
N ILE A 19 34.72 -15.89 22.85
CA ILE A 19 34.95 -16.38 21.49
C ILE A 19 33.68 -16.19 20.65
N ASP A 20 32.50 -16.44 21.20
CA ASP A 20 31.21 -16.37 20.53
C ASP A 20 30.17 -15.59 21.36
N ALA A 21 29.25 -14.90 20.66
CA ALA A 21 28.08 -14.28 21.27
C ALA A 21 26.80 -14.83 20.65
N THR A 22 25.83 -15.19 21.49
CA THR A 22 24.52 -15.69 21.06
C THR A 22 23.41 -14.79 21.59
N ILE A 23 22.46 -14.51 20.70
CA ILE A 23 21.23 -13.77 21.00
C ILE A 23 20.10 -14.79 21.00
N THR A 24 19.43 -14.97 22.13
CA THR A 24 18.25 -15.82 22.21
C THR A 24 17.02 -14.94 22.39
N LEU A 25 16.10 -15.03 21.43
CA LEU A 25 14.78 -14.40 21.48
C LEU A 25 13.81 -15.42 22.08
N THR A 26 13.14 -15.04 23.16
CA THR A 26 12.12 -15.88 23.81
C THR A 26 10.83 -15.09 23.91
N SER A 27 9.75 -15.58 23.30
CA SER A 27 8.42 -15.00 23.44
C SER A 27 7.75 -15.55 24.70
N ASP A 28 7.09 -14.68 25.47
CA ASP A 28 6.29 -15.08 26.64
C ASP A 28 4.86 -15.52 26.25
N GLY A 29 4.63 -15.70 24.96
CA GLY A 29 3.36 -16.11 24.35
C GLY A 29 3.58 -16.96 23.09
N ILE A 30 2.51 -17.62 22.64
CA ILE A 30 2.52 -18.44 21.42
C ILE A 30 2.51 -17.48 20.21
N LEU A 31 3.59 -17.46 19.43
CA LEU A 31 3.61 -16.81 18.11
C LEU A 31 2.75 -17.63 17.15
N ALA A 32 1.85 -16.98 16.42
CA ALA A 32 0.99 -17.62 15.43
C ALA A 32 1.75 -17.83 14.11
N SER A 33 1.29 -18.81 13.31
CA SER A 33 1.86 -19.04 11.98
C SER A 33 1.56 -17.86 11.06
N GLY A 34 2.59 -17.16 10.60
CA GLY A 34 2.47 -15.98 9.74
C GLY A 34 2.81 -14.66 10.43
N ASP A 35 3.08 -14.68 11.74
CA ASP A 35 3.61 -13.52 12.44
C ASP A 35 5.02 -13.21 11.93
N GLU A 36 5.22 -11.97 11.49
CA GLU A 36 6.52 -11.45 11.05
C GLU A 36 7.07 -10.49 12.10
N LEU A 37 8.24 -10.81 12.64
CA LEU A 37 8.92 -9.96 13.62
C LEU A 37 9.83 -8.97 12.88
N PHE A 38 9.44 -7.69 12.88
CA PHE A 38 10.22 -6.63 12.28
C PHE A 38 11.01 -5.88 13.34
N PHE A 39 12.29 -5.64 13.05
CA PHE A 39 13.17 -4.79 13.86
C PHE A 39 13.34 -3.46 13.13
N ASP A 40 12.76 -2.38 13.66
CA ASP A 40 12.87 -1.05 13.07
C ASP A 40 14.27 -0.45 13.31
N PHE A 41 14.73 -0.48 14.56
CA PHE A 41 16.13 -0.24 14.91
C PHE A 41 16.44 -0.86 16.29
N PHE A 42 17.73 -1.11 16.55
CA PHE A 42 18.23 -1.62 17.82
C PHE A 42 18.83 -0.45 18.60
N GLU A 43 18.16 0.03 19.66
CA GLU A 43 18.76 0.99 20.58
C GLU A 43 19.28 0.25 21.79
N LEU A 44 20.60 0.13 21.86
CA LEU A 44 21.26 -0.16 23.11
C LEU A 44 21.19 1.13 23.94
N GLU A 45 20.69 1.05 25.16
CA GLU A 45 20.72 2.18 26.10
C GLU A 45 21.95 2.02 27.00
N ARG A 46 22.67 3.12 27.18
CA ARG A 46 23.98 3.16 27.85
C ARG A 46 23.85 2.73 29.32
N VAL A 47 24.35 1.55 29.65
CA VAL A 47 24.69 1.15 31.02
C VAL A 47 26.21 1.01 31.05
N ASP A 48 26.90 2.14 31.27
CA ASP A 48 28.37 2.25 31.37
C ASP A 48 29.19 1.59 30.26
N GLY A 49 29.34 2.29 29.12
CA GLY A 49 30.31 1.93 28.08
C GLY A 49 30.05 2.59 26.73
N ASP A 50 31.11 2.89 25.98
CA ASP A 50 31.03 3.33 24.58
C ASP A 50 30.90 2.11 23.67
N TYR A 51 29.87 2.04 22.83
CA TYR A 51 29.76 1.09 21.71
C TYR A 51 29.34 1.84 20.45
N VAL A 52 29.63 1.23 19.29
CA VAL A 52 29.28 1.74 17.96
C VAL A 52 28.51 0.66 17.21
N MET A 53 27.33 1.01 16.70
CA MET A 53 26.60 0.17 15.75
C MET A 53 27.24 0.32 14.36
N ASN A 54 27.70 -0.79 13.80
CA ASN A 54 28.12 -0.89 12.41
C ASN A 54 26.88 -1.25 11.56
N TRP A 55 26.27 -0.24 10.94
CA TRP A 55 25.06 -0.38 10.14
C TRP A 55 25.26 -1.16 8.85
N ASP A 56 26.46 -1.12 8.26
CA ASP A 56 26.77 -1.83 7.01
C ASP A 56 26.85 -3.35 7.23
N GLU A 57 27.25 -3.78 8.43
CA GLU A 57 27.41 -5.19 8.78
C GLU A 57 26.35 -5.71 9.77
N GLY A 58 25.47 -4.86 10.28
CA GLY A 58 24.47 -5.21 11.30
C GLY A 58 25.07 -5.65 12.64
N LYS A 59 26.25 -5.13 13.01
CA LYS A 59 26.99 -5.54 14.21
C LYS A 59 27.05 -4.45 15.27
N VAL A 60 26.97 -4.85 16.53
CA VAL A 60 27.27 -3.99 17.67
C VAL A 60 28.73 -4.21 18.08
N ILE A 61 29.53 -3.14 18.11
CA ILE A 61 30.93 -3.19 18.49
C ILE A 61 31.11 -2.44 19.81
N PHE A 62 31.52 -3.13 20.86
CA PHE A 62 31.87 -2.50 22.15
C PHE A 62 33.29 -1.93 22.07
N ALA A 63 33.49 -0.70 22.56
CA ALA A 63 34.82 -0.12 22.67
C ALA A 63 35.65 -0.92 23.68
N GLU A 64 36.92 -1.14 23.35
CA GLU A 64 37.86 -1.93 24.15
C GLU A 64 37.95 -1.35 25.58
N GLY A 65 37.69 -2.20 26.59
CA GLY A 65 37.68 -1.80 28.02
C GLY A 65 36.31 -1.48 28.62
N ASN A 66 35.26 -1.39 27.80
CA ASN A 66 33.88 -1.11 28.22
C ASN A 66 32.89 -2.24 27.86
N ALA A 67 33.40 -3.45 27.61
CA ALA A 67 32.55 -4.60 27.40
C ALA A 67 31.77 -4.94 28.69
N PRO A 68 30.48 -5.32 28.60
CA PRO A 68 29.73 -5.79 29.75
C PRO A 68 30.48 -6.94 30.44
N ALA A 69 30.47 -6.94 31.78
CA ALA A 69 31.04 -8.06 32.53
C ALA A 69 30.35 -9.37 32.13
N LEU A 70 31.04 -10.50 32.29
CA LEU A 70 30.49 -11.81 31.98
C LEU A 70 29.12 -12.00 32.67
N ASN A 71 28.08 -12.30 31.89
CA ASN A 71 26.67 -12.42 32.30
C ASN A 71 25.98 -11.12 32.80
N ALA A 72 26.59 -9.94 32.60
CA ALA A 72 25.91 -8.68 32.87
C ALA A 72 24.80 -8.45 31.83
N PRO A 73 23.57 -8.09 32.26
CA PRO A 73 22.48 -7.86 31.33
C PRO A 73 22.74 -6.60 30.51
N VAL A 74 22.62 -6.71 29.19
CA VAL A 74 22.56 -5.56 28.29
C VAL A 74 21.10 -5.32 27.94
N THR A 75 20.59 -4.12 28.21
CA THR A 75 19.20 -3.78 27.90
C THR A 75 19.13 -3.15 26.51
N VAL A 76 18.27 -3.69 25.67
CA VAL A 76 17.94 -3.15 24.36
C VAL A 76 16.48 -2.74 24.36
N ARG A 77 16.20 -1.57 23.77
CA ARG A 77 14.83 -1.15 23.47
C ARG A 77 14.65 -1.12 21.95
N TYR A 78 13.49 -1.55 21.50
CA TYR A 78 13.03 -1.39 20.13
C TYR A 78 11.63 -0.80 20.15
N THR A 79 11.29 -0.06 19.10
CA THR A 79 9.93 0.39 18.84
C THR A 79 9.44 -0.37 17.61
N TYR A 80 8.20 -0.83 17.62
CA TYR A 80 7.54 -1.35 16.42
C TYR A 80 6.15 -0.76 16.36
N THR A 81 5.68 -0.47 15.15
CA THR A 81 4.30 -0.08 14.92
C THR A 81 3.50 -1.36 14.64
N PRO A 82 2.64 -1.82 15.57
CA PRO A 82 1.75 -2.94 15.27
C PRO A 82 0.87 -2.59 14.07
N LYS A 83 0.82 -3.48 13.07
CA LYS A 83 -0.16 -3.36 11.99
C LYS A 83 -1.55 -3.38 12.63
N LYS A 84 -2.42 -2.46 12.22
CA LYS A 84 -3.79 -2.41 12.72
C LYS A 84 -4.52 -3.68 12.28
N THR A 85 -4.92 -4.49 13.26
CA THR A 85 -5.70 -5.70 13.05
C THR A 85 -7.10 -5.48 13.58
N LEU A 86 -8.10 -5.80 12.76
CA LEU A 86 -9.49 -5.91 13.16
C LEU A 86 -9.84 -7.40 13.15
N THR A 87 -10.29 -7.93 14.28
CA THR A 87 -10.75 -9.32 14.37
C THR A 87 -12.24 -9.39 14.22
N ASP A 88 -12.76 -10.52 13.74
CA ASP A 88 -14.20 -10.77 13.64
C ASP A 88 -14.99 -9.73 12.81
N VAL A 89 -14.41 -9.23 11.71
CA VAL A 89 -15.11 -8.36 10.77
C VAL A 89 -16.19 -9.17 10.04
N GLU A 90 -17.43 -8.68 10.05
CA GLU A 90 -18.54 -9.29 9.33
C GLU A 90 -18.59 -8.78 7.89
N PHE A 91 -18.47 -9.69 6.93
CA PHE A 91 -18.61 -9.43 5.50
C PHE A 91 -20.00 -9.88 5.03
N SER A 92 -20.79 -8.93 4.53
CA SER A 92 -22.17 -9.09 4.08
C SER A 92 -22.43 -8.42 2.72
N GLN A 93 -23.58 -8.67 2.11
CA GLN A 93 -23.98 -7.96 0.89
C GLN A 93 -24.32 -6.51 1.20
N SER A 94 -23.77 -5.57 0.42
CA SER A 94 -24.14 -4.15 0.53
C SER A 94 -25.53 -3.87 -0.07
N GLY A 95 -26.58 -4.17 0.70
CA GLY A 95 -27.97 -3.91 0.33
C GLY A 95 -28.36 -4.56 -1.01
N ALA A 96 -28.80 -3.75 -1.97
CA ALA A 96 -29.20 -4.20 -3.31
C ALA A 96 -28.05 -4.21 -4.35
N THR A 97 -26.84 -3.86 -3.94
CA THR A 97 -25.66 -3.86 -4.84
C THR A 97 -24.91 -5.19 -4.77
N ASP A 98 -23.97 -5.38 -5.69
CA ASP A 98 -23.11 -6.57 -5.71
C ASP A 98 -21.81 -6.40 -4.90
N TYR A 99 -21.70 -5.35 -4.08
CA TYR A 99 -20.48 -5.10 -3.31
C TYR A 99 -20.42 -5.95 -2.03
N VAL A 100 -19.21 -6.33 -1.66
CA VAL A 100 -18.91 -6.96 -0.36
C VAL A 100 -18.67 -5.86 0.68
N LEU A 101 -19.52 -5.81 1.70
CA LEU A 101 -19.48 -4.83 2.80
C LEU A 101 -18.83 -5.47 4.03
N GLY A 102 -17.71 -4.93 4.51
CA GLY A 102 -17.16 -5.21 5.82
C GLY A 102 -17.78 -4.31 6.89
N THR A 103 -18.24 -4.89 7.99
CA THR A 103 -18.84 -4.20 9.12
C THR A 103 -18.00 -4.41 10.37
N TYR A 104 -17.55 -3.31 10.98
CA TYR A 104 -16.80 -3.30 12.23
C TYR A 104 -16.93 -1.92 12.90
N ASP A 105 -17.41 -1.87 14.14
CA ASP A 105 -17.67 -0.61 14.86
C ASP A 105 -16.38 0.19 15.09
N GLY A 106 -16.37 1.45 14.65
CA GLY A 106 -15.21 2.33 14.80
C GLY A 106 -13.93 1.80 14.16
N HIS A 107 -14.03 1.14 12.99
CA HIS A 107 -12.89 0.48 12.34
C HIS A 107 -11.71 1.43 12.08
N GLY A 108 -11.94 2.73 11.92
CA GLY A 108 -10.91 3.76 11.79
C GLY A 108 -9.92 3.48 10.64
N LEU A 109 -10.41 2.89 9.56
CA LEU A 109 -9.71 2.75 8.27
C LEU A 109 -10.02 3.99 7.42
N VAL A 110 -9.26 4.18 6.35
CA VAL A 110 -9.47 5.28 5.39
C VAL A 110 -9.62 4.73 3.98
N THR A 111 -10.37 5.41 3.11
CA THR A 111 -10.52 4.99 1.71
C THR A 111 -9.15 4.90 1.03
N GLY A 112 -8.93 3.81 0.29
CA GLY A 112 -7.65 3.49 -0.36
C GLY A 112 -6.71 2.62 0.49
N THR A 113 -7.02 2.37 1.78
CA THR A 113 -6.26 1.41 2.58
C THR A 113 -6.28 0.03 1.92
N VAL A 114 -5.12 -0.63 1.89
CA VAL A 114 -5.02 -2.03 1.46
C VAL A 114 -4.99 -2.91 2.70
N ILE A 115 -5.78 -3.98 2.67
CA ILE A 115 -5.92 -4.94 3.76
C ILE A 115 -5.71 -6.35 3.25
N THR A 116 -5.20 -7.22 4.11
CA THR A 116 -5.32 -8.67 3.95
C THR A 116 -6.52 -9.12 4.77
N VAL A 117 -7.46 -9.79 4.11
CA VAL A 117 -8.56 -10.49 4.76
C VAL A 117 -8.18 -11.97 4.87
N SER A 118 -8.44 -12.57 6.03
CA SER A 118 -8.15 -13.99 6.26
C SER A 118 -9.15 -14.61 7.26
N GLY A 119 -9.13 -15.94 7.42
CA GLY A 119 -10.00 -16.63 8.38
C GLY A 119 -11.46 -16.76 7.95
N CYS A 120 -11.88 -16.17 6.84
CA CYS A 120 -13.24 -16.33 6.31
C CYS A 120 -13.48 -17.78 5.89
N THR A 121 -14.68 -18.29 6.15
CA THR A 121 -15.12 -19.61 5.64
C THR A 121 -15.19 -19.66 4.11
N LYS A 122 -15.15 -18.50 3.44
CA LYS A 122 -15.21 -18.37 1.99
C LYS A 122 -13.90 -17.85 1.44
N ALA A 123 -13.35 -18.59 0.48
CA ALA A 123 -12.01 -18.36 -0.05
C ALA A 123 -11.85 -17.04 -0.82
N TYR A 124 -12.86 -16.55 -1.53
CA TYR A 124 -12.70 -15.30 -2.29
C TYR A 124 -12.48 -14.10 -1.34
N ALA A 125 -13.07 -14.10 -0.13
CA ALA A 125 -12.83 -13.01 0.82
C ALA A 125 -11.38 -13.05 1.33
N ASN A 126 -10.78 -14.24 1.46
CA ASN A 126 -9.42 -14.43 1.94
C ASN A 126 -8.37 -14.01 0.89
N ALA A 127 -8.23 -12.71 0.69
CA ALA A 127 -7.31 -12.11 -0.27
C ALA A 127 -6.85 -10.73 0.20
N VAL A 128 -6.00 -10.09 -0.61
CA VAL A 128 -5.61 -8.70 -0.41
C VAL A 128 -6.60 -7.81 -1.17
N TRP A 129 -7.13 -6.81 -0.47
CA TRP A 129 -8.16 -5.91 -0.99
C TRP A 129 -7.77 -4.46 -0.74
N ARG A 130 -8.00 -3.61 -1.74
CA ARG A 130 -8.17 -2.17 -1.48
C ARG A 130 -9.59 -1.93 -1.00
N ILE A 131 -9.79 -0.95 -0.13
CA ILE A 131 -11.10 -0.66 0.44
C ILE A 131 -11.58 0.76 0.18
N THR A 132 -12.91 0.91 0.12
CA THR A 132 -13.60 2.19 0.13
C THR A 132 -14.43 2.32 1.40
N VAL A 133 -14.13 3.32 2.23
CA VAL A 133 -14.87 3.56 3.48
C VAL A 133 -16.25 4.15 3.14
N VAL A 134 -17.29 3.57 3.74
CA VAL A 134 -18.68 4.02 3.58
C VAL A 134 -19.05 4.96 4.73
N ASP A 135 -18.77 4.55 5.97
CA ASP A 135 -18.93 5.36 7.17
C ASP A 135 -17.94 4.91 8.27
N ALA A 136 -18.14 5.31 9.53
CA ALA A 136 -17.23 4.97 10.63
C ALA A 136 -17.22 3.46 10.98
N ASN A 137 -18.23 2.72 10.53
CA ASN A 137 -18.52 1.35 10.94
C ASN A 137 -18.53 0.37 9.76
N THR A 138 -18.42 0.86 8.52
CA THR A 138 -18.54 0.03 7.33
C THR A 138 -17.62 0.49 6.19
N PHE A 139 -17.14 -0.48 5.41
CA PHE A 139 -16.32 -0.27 4.22
C PHE A 139 -16.60 -1.35 3.17
N THR A 140 -16.30 -1.10 1.89
CA THR A 140 -16.42 -2.10 0.83
C THR A 140 -15.05 -2.63 0.40
N LEU A 141 -15.00 -3.87 -0.06
CA LEU A 141 -13.83 -4.43 -0.75
C LEU A 141 -13.89 -4.07 -2.24
N ASP A 142 -12.90 -3.31 -2.73
CA ASP A 142 -12.88 -2.82 -4.10
C ASP A 142 -12.79 -3.99 -5.09
N THR A 143 -13.61 -3.96 -6.14
CA THR A 143 -13.75 -5.00 -7.19
C THR A 143 -14.26 -6.37 -6.71
N ALA A 144 -14.46 -6.57 -5.41
CA ALA A 144 -15.09 -7.77 -4.89
C ALA A 144 -16.58 -7.82 -5.28
N SER A 145 -17.05 -9.01 -5.64
CA SER A 145 -18.42 -9.26 -6.09
C SER A 145 -19.12 -10.27 -5.18
N TRP A 146 -20.26 -9.88 -4.61
CA TRP A 146 -21.07 -10.71 -3.72
C TRP A 146 -21.80 -11.84 -4.47
N THR A 147 -22.04 -11.72 -5.77
CA THR A 147 -22.65 -12.78 -6.60
C THR A 147 -21.77 -14.02 -6.72
N SER A 148 -20.47 -13.90 -6.40
CA SER A 148 -19.57 -15.03 -6.19
C SER A 148 -19.84 -15.79 -4.87
N PHE A 149 -20.73 -15.28 -4.01
CA PHE A 149 -21.22 -15.95 -2.80
C PHE A 149 -22.55 -16.64 -3.04
N THR A 150 -22.76 -17.74 -2.31
CA THR A 150 -24.04 -18.46 -2.25
C THR A 150 -24.91 -18.08 -1.04
N GLY A 151 -24.78 -16.84 -0.54
CA GLY A 151 -25.84 -16.20 0.25
C GLY A 151 -25.77 -16.32 1.78
N ALA A 152 -24.57 -16.31 2.39
CA ALA A 152 -24.46 -16.13 3.84
C ALA A 152 -23.32 -15.17 4.17
N ASP A 153 -23.53 -14.37 5.22
CA ASP A 153 -22.53 -13.50 5.81
C ASP A 153 -21.37 -14.34 6.37
N VAL A 154 -20.17 -13.77 6.35
CA VAL A 154 -18.95 -14.45 6.78
C VAL A 154 -18.16 -13.55 7.70
N THR A 155 -17.45 -14.15 8.65
CA THR A 155 -16.59 -13.44 9.58
C THR A 155 -15.14 -13.74 9.25
N GLY A 156 -14.28 -12.73 9.30
CA GLY A 156 -12.83 -12.91 9.15
C GLY A 156 -12.02 -11.78 9.75
N ASP A 157 -10.72 -11.97 9.76
CA ASP A 157 -9.76 -11.02 10.31
C ASP A 157 -9.20 -10.15 9.19
N VAL A 158 -8.95 -8.89 9.53
CA VAL A 158 -8.43 -7.85 8.64
C VAL A 158 -7.12 -7.33 9.21
N VAL A 159 -6.06 -7.37 8.42
CA VAL A 159 -4.76 -6.78 8.75
C VAL A 159 -4.43 -5.69 7.74
N VAL A 160 -4.14 -4.48 8.20
CA VAL A 160 -3.69 -3.40 7.31
C VAL A 160 -2.33 -3.74 6.71
N VAL A 161 -2.23 -3.61 5.39
CA VAL A 161 -1.00 -3.80 4.63
C VAL A 161 -0.36 -2.44 4.38
N GLU A 162 0.90 -2.32 4.78
CA GLU A 162 1.73 -1.16 4.41
C GLU A 162 2.00 -1.21 2.90
N VAL A 163 1.35 -0.32 2.15
CA VAL A 163 1.64 -0.13 0.74
C VAL A 163 2.83 0.81 0.62
N THR A 164 3.96 0.26 0.16
CA THR A 164 5.17 1.06 -0.07
C THR A 164 5.20 1.67 -1.47
N HIS A 165 4.38 1.14 -2.39
CA HIS A 165 4.36 1.51 -3.80
C HIS A 165 2.96 1.34 -4.37
N ASP A 166 2.58 2.19 -5.31
CA ASP A 166 1.46 1.92 -6.20
C ASP A 166 1.86 0.88 -7.24
N VAL A 167 1.03 -0.16 -7.40
CA VAL A 167 1.25 -1.21 -8.39
C VAL A 167 0.44 -0.87 -9.64
N ILE A 168 1.13 -0.62 -10.75
CA ILE A 168 0.51 -0.43 -12.06
C ILE A 168 0.72 -1.73 -12.84
N THR A 169 -0.35 -2.46 -13.11
CA THR A 169 -0.33 -3.70 -13.91
C THR A 169 -1.03 -3.48 -15.25
N GLY A 170 -0.61 -4.20 -16.29
CA GLY A 170 -1.36 -4.28 -17.55
C GLY A 170 -2.60 -5.17 -17.42
N GLY A 171 -3.50 -5.07 -18.40
CA GLY A 171 -4.71 -5.89 -18.52
C GLY A 171 -5.20 -5.91 -19.98
N ASP A 172 -6.25 -6.69 -20.25
CA ASP A 172 -6.96 -6.63 -21.52
C ASP A 172 -7.68 -5.28 -21.65
N ILE A 173 -7.71 -4.71 -22.87
CA ILE A 173 -8.37 -3.41 -23.12
C ILE A 173 -9.87 -3.65 -23.31
N GLY A 174 -10.67 -3.10 -22.40
CA GLY A 174 -12.14 -3.03 -22.48
C GLY A 174 -12.65 -1.67 -22.96
N ASP A 175 -13.96 -1.57 -23.22
CA ASP A 175 -14.61 -0.32 -23.66
C ASP A 175 -14.48 0.80 -22.61
N GLU A 176 -14.37 0.44 -21.33
CA GLU A 176 -14.22 1.37 -20.21
C GLU A 176 -12.79 1.96 -20.11
N ASP A 177 -11.79 1.36 -20.76
CA ASP A 177 -10.41 1.85 -20.75
C ASP A 177 -10.19 3.02 -21.71
N TYR A 178 -11.16 3.31 -22.58
CA TYR A 178 -11.13 4.46 -23.46
C TYR A 178 -11.41 5.73 -22.64
N ILE A 179 -10.46 6.66 -22.68
CA ILE A 179 -10.70 7.99 -22.14
C ILE A 179 -11.61 8.78 -23.10
N ASP A 180 -12.62 9.45 -22.53
CA ASP A 180 -13.61 10.23 -23.28
C ASP A 180 -12.93 11.19 -24.26
N ASN A 181 -11.92 11.93 -23.78
CA ASN A 181 -11.13 12.81 -24.60
C ASN A 181 -9.74 13.13 -24.04
N VAL A 182 -8.80 13.42 -24.93
CA VAL A 182 -7.54 14.11 -24.66
C VAL A 182 -7.61 15.50 -25.25
N ALA A 183 -7.28 16.53 -24.45
CA ALA A 183 -7.32 17.91 -24.91
C ALA A 183 -5.99 18.64 -24.66
N LEU A 184 -5.47 19.28 -25.71
CA LEU A 184 -4.42 20.28 -25.60
C LEU A 184 -5.07 21.66 -25.47
N VAL A 185 -4.81 22.36 -24.36
CA VAL A 185 -5.34 23.69 -24.08
C VAL A 185 -4.22 24.72 -24.13
N GLY A 186 -4.34 25.68 -25.05
CA GLY A 186 -3.33 26.71 -25.27
C GLY A 186 -3.88 28.13 -25.11
N THR A 187 -3.05 29.05 -24.63
CA THR A 187 -3.36 30.48 -24.63
C THR A 187 -2.87 31.12 -25.92
N ILE A 188 -3.71 31.96 -26.56
CA ILE A 188 -3.32 32.73 -27.74
C ILE A 188 -3.15 34.20 -27.33
N SER A 189 -2.01 34.78 -27.68
CA SER A 189 -1.76 36.21 -27.44
C SER A 189 -2.83 37.06 -28.13
N GLY A 190 -3.44 37.97 -27.37
CA GLY A 190 -4.54 38.81 -27.85
C GLY A 190 -5.92 38.14 -27.84
N LYS A 191 -6.09 36.95 -27.26
CA LYS A 191 -7.39 36.30 -27.05
C LYS A 191 -7.66 36.05 -25.57
N ALA A 192 -8.89 36.33 -25.13
CA ALA A 192 -9.30 36.09 -23.75
C ALA A 192 -9.70 34.63 -23.47
N LYS A 193 -9.98 33.85 -24.52
CA LYS A 193 -10.34 32.42 -24.42
C LYS A 193 -9.22 31.56 -25.00
N ALA A 194 -9.03 30.38 -24.44
CA ALA A 194 -8.05 29.41 -24.90
C ALA A 194 -8.42 28.79 -26.26
N VAL A 195 -7.42 28.33 -26.99
CA VAL A 195 -7.60 27.33 -28.05
C VAL A 195 -7.61 25.95 -27.42
N ILE A 196 -8.52 25.09 -27.86
CA ILE A 196 -8.65 23.72 -27.38
C ILE A 196 -8.61 22.81 -28.59
N CYS A 197 -7.61 21.93 -28.65
CA CYS A 197 -7.53 20.85 -29.64
C CYS A 197 -7.85 19.54 -28.92
N MET A 198 -8.88 18.83 -29.37
CA MET A 198 -9.40 17.64 -28.70
C MET A 198 -9.37 16.43 -29.63
N VAL A 199 -9.02 15.28 -29.07
CA VAL A 199 -9.17 13.96 -29.67
C VAL A 199 -10.10 13.16 -28.76
N THR A 200 -11.17 12.59 -29.30
CA THR A 200 -12.16 11.79 -28.55
C THR A 200 -11.98 10.32 -28.85
N ASN A 201 -12.47 9.44 -27.95
CA ASN A 201 -12.32 7.99 -28.11
C ASN A 201 -10.85 7.61 -28.36
N ALA A 202 -9.98 8.15 -27.50
CA ALA A 202 -8.54 8.16 -27.73
C ALA A 202 -7.89 6.94 -27.07
N LEU A 203 -7.02 6.26 -27.83
CA LEU A 203 -6.14 5.22 -27.31
C LEU A 203 -4.68 5.68 -27.44
N ALA A 204 -3.87 5.32 -26.45
CA ALA A 204 -2.42 5.46 -26.56
C ALA A 204 -1.90 4.42 -27.56
N ASP A 205 -1.47 4.87 -28.73
CA ASP A 205 -1.05 4.02 -29.85
C ASP A 205 0.40 3.55 -29.71
N THR A 206 1.14 4.18 -28.80
CA THR A 206 2.55 3.88 -28.52
C THR A 206 2.71 3.36 -27.11
N GLY A 207 3.53 2.31 -26.96
CA GLY A 207 3.94 1.82 -25.65
C GLY A 207 4.67 2.93 -24.88
N PHE A 208 4.41 3.02 -23.58
CA PHE A 208 5.14 3.93 -22.70
C PHE A 208 6.63 3.57 -22.72
N SER A 209 7.47 4.50 -23.18
CA SER A 209 8.93 4.33 -23.22
C SER A 209 9.59 5.46 -22.44
N ILE A 210 10.47 5.08 -21.52
CA ILE A 210 11.31 6.00 -20.75
C ILE A 210 12.76 5.58 -20.92
N SER A 211 13.59 6.50 -21.41
CA SER A 211 15.04 6.32 -21.44
C SER A 211 15.67 7.17 -20.34
N THR A 212 16.43 6.55 -19.45
CA THR A 212 17.20 7.26 -18.43
C THR A 212 18.63 7.46 -18.92
N ALA A 213 19.07 8.71 -19.06
CA ALA A 213 20.47 9.04 -19.32
C ALA A 213 21.01 10.00 -18.24
N PRO A 214 22.28 9.87 -17.79
CA PRO A 214 22.83 10.74 -16.78
C PRO A 214 22.84 12.20 -17.26
N ARG A 215 22.25 13.10 -16.47
CA ARG A 215 22.11 14.55 -16.76
C ARG A 215 21.21 14.88 -17.96
N ASP A 216 20.38 13.94 -18.39
CA ASP A 216 19.34 14.20 -19.37
C ASP A 216 17.97 14.03 -18.72
N GLU A 217 17.04 14.92 -19.03
CA GLU A 217 15.66 14.81 -18.54
C GLU A 217 14.94 13.80 -19.42
N ALA A 218 14.41 12.74 -18.81
CA ALA A 218 13.61 11.78 -19.56
C ALA A 218 12.32 12.46 -20.03
N VAL A 219 12.15 12.65 -21.34
CA VAL A 219 10.92 13.19 -21.93
C VAL A 219 10.07 12.02 -22.46
N PRO A 220 9.09 11.53 -21.68
CA PRO A 220 8.18 10.51 -22.18
C PRO A 220 7.31 11.10 -23.30
N VAL A 221 7.28 10.44 -24.45
CA VAL A 221 6.39 10.78 -25.57
C VAL A 221 5.25 9.77 -25.60
N ILE A 222 4.02 10.26 -25.54
CA ILE A 222 2.81 9.44 -25.67
C ILE A 222 2.04 9.97 -26.87
N ILE A 223 1.70 9.08 -27.80
CA ILE A 223 0.86 9.38 -28.95
C ILE A 223 -0.54 8.85 -28.68
N PHE A 224 -1.53 9.74 -28.73
CA PHE A 224 -2.95 9.38 -28.65
C PHE A 224 -3.57 9.44 -30.05
N THR A 225 -4.23 8.35 -30.44
CA THR A 225 -4.96 8.24 -31.71
C THR A 225 -6.46 8.13 -31.42
N GLY A 226 -7.26 9.03 -32.00
CA GLY A 226 -8.72 9.00 -31.91
C GLY A 226 -9.30 8.05 -32.94
N HIS A 227 -10.27 7.23 -32.53
CA HIS A 227 -10.87 6.21 -33.38
C HIS A 227 -12.35 6.51 -33.64
N TYR A 228 -12.81 6.24 -34.86
CA TYR A 228 -14.24 6.30 -35.17
C TYR A 228 -15.00 5.24 -34.37
N ALA A 229 -16.17 5.61 -33.84
CA ALA A 229 -17.07 4.65 -33.24
C ALA A 229 -17.67 3.76 -34.33
N ALA A 230 -17.72 2.45 -34.12
CA ALA A 230 -18.26 1.50 -35.11
C ALA A 230 -19.72 1.79 -35.48
N GLY A 231 -20.50 2.36 -34.55
CA GLY A 231 -21.89 2.77 -34.77
C GLY A 231 -22.07 4.17 -35.36
N ASP A 232 -21.02 4.97 -35.46
CA ASP A 232 -21.06 6.34 -35.99
C ASP A 232 -19.79 6.69 -36.78
N PRO A 233 -19.65 6.18 -38.02
CA PRO A 233 -18.46 6.41 -38.85
C PRO A 233 -18.39 7.81 -39.46
N ASN A 234 -19.40 8.66 -39.25
CA ASN A 234 -19.46 10.01 -39.86
C ASN A 234 -19.07 11.12 -38.88
N THR A 235 -18.99 10.82 -37.59
CA THR A 235 -18.51 11.76 -36.59
C THR A 235 -17.00 11.62 -36.44
N GLU A 236 -16.27 12.66 -36.83
CA GLU A 236 -14.82 12.69 -36.71
C GLU A 236 -14.40 12.63 -35.22
N PRO A 237 -13.39 11.83 -34.84
CA PRO A 237 -12.96 11.68 -33.45
C PRO A 237 -12.03 12.83 -32.98
N TRP A 238 -12.23 14.04 -33.52
CA TRP A 238 -11.42 15.22 -33.18
C TRP A 238 -12.21 16.51 -33.37
N GLU A 239 -11.86 17.54 -32.61
CA GLU A 239 -12.41 18.89 -32.75
C GLU A 239 -11.33 19.94 -32.41
N ILE A 240 -11.31 21.06 -33.13
CA ILE A 240 -10.51 22.24 -32.78
C ILE A 240 -11.44 23.42 -32.48
N ARG A 241 -11.44 23.84 -31.21
CA ARG A 241 -12.16 25.04 -30.75
C ARG A 241 -11.22 26.22 -30.74
N TYR A 242 -11.29 27.01 -31.80
CA TYR A 242 -10.54 28.25 -31.89
C TYR A 242 -11.33 29.43 -31.30
N PRO A 243 -10.73 30.25 -30.42
CA PRO A 243 -11.43 31.37 -29.80
C PRO A 243 -11.78 32.45 -30.83
N ARG A 244 -13.07 32.81 -30.91
CA ARG A 244 -13.50 33.98 -31.68
C ARG A 244 -12.93 35.26 -31.05
N GLY A 245 -12.57 36.23 -31.91
CA GLY A 245 -12.09 37.54 -31.49
C GLY A 245 -13.18 38.40 -30.86
#